data_AF-A0A933DXF4-F1
#
_entry.id   AF-A0A933DXF4-F1
#
_cell.length_a   1.000
_cell.length_b   1.000
_cell.length_c   1.000
_cell.angle_alpha   90.00
_cell.angle_beta   90.00
_cell.angle_gamma   90.00
#
_symmetry.space_group_name_H-M   'P 1'
#
loop_
_entity.id
_entity.type
_entity.pdbx_description
1 polymer ?
#
loop_
_entity_poly.entity_id
_entity_poly.type
_entity_poly.pdbx_seq_one_letter_code
_entity_poly.pdbx_strand_id
1 'polypeptide(L)'
;MAQAGQLSKIEVQGDSLIVTTREGQQLTARKEEGSSVVEMLRDAQVAVGDGGVDVTVRGSSGISSIFSLLINFLPLIFFGAVLLFMMRQAQGSNSQTLSFGRSRARMFVGNKPSVTFGDVAGVEEAKVELQEIVEFLRYPERFVALGARIPRGVLLVGPPGTGKTLLGRAVAGEAGVPFFSISGSEFVEMFVGVGAARVRDLFDQAKRNAPCIVLVDEIDAVGRHRGAGLGGGHDEREQ
;
A
#
# COMPACT_ATOMS: atom_id res chain seq x y z
N MET A 1 61.14 -47.94 0.46
CA MET A 1 60.06 -48.57 1.24
C MET A 1 59.24 -49.54 0.39
N ALA A 2 58.71 -49.13 -0.76
CA ALA A 2 57.98 -50.03 -1.67
C ALA A 2 58.86 -51.19 -2.21
N GLN A 3 60.05 -50.88 -2.75
CA GLN A 3 61.02 -51.90 -3.21
C GLN A 3 61.57 -52.80 -2.10
N ALA A 4 61.48 -52.36 -0.84
CA ALA A 4 61.92 -53.14 0.32
C ALA A 4 60.84 -54.11 0.83
N GLY A 5 59.67 -54.19 0.16
CA GLY A 5 58.58 -55.10 0.54
C GLY A 5 57.85 -54.74 1.84
N GLN A 6 58.04 -53.53 2.35
CA GLN A 6 57.54 -53.08 3.67
C GLN A 6 56.11 -52.52 3.63
N LEU A 7 55.52 -52.41 2.45
CA LEU A 7 54.19 -51.82 2.27
C LEU A 7 53.11 -52.90 2.19
N SER A 8 51.95 -52.63 2.79
CA SER A 8 50.78 -53.50 2.74
C SER A 8 49.70 -52.92 1.83
N LYS A 9 49.40 -51.62 1.97
CA LYS A 9 48.30 -50.97 1.25
C LYS A 9 48.65 -49.54 0.86
N ILE A 10 48.21 -49.10 -0.31
CA ILE A 10 48.27 -47.71 -0.77
C ILE A 10 46.87 -47.29 -1.19
N GLU A 11 46.31 -46.29 -0.50
CA GLU A 11 45.03 -45.68 -0.86
C GLU A 11 45.29 -44.36 -1.59
N VAL A 12 44.83 -44.26 -2.83
CA VAL A 12 44.97 -43.07 -3.67
C VAL A 12 43.73 -42.19 -3.50
N GLN A 13 43.91 -40.97 -3.00
CA GLN A 13 42.87 -39.95 -2.81
C GLN A 13 43.25 -38.69 -3.58
N GLY A 14 42.87 -38.62 -4.86
CA GLY A 14 43.34 -37.55 -5.75
C GLY A 14 44.86 -37.57 -5.88
N ASP A 15 45.53 -36.48 -5.47
CA ASP A 15 47.00 -36.34 -5.46
C ASP A 15 47.65 -36.83 -4.16
N SER A 16 46.86 -37.14 -3.13
CA SER A 16 47.36 -37.63 -1.85
C SER A 16 47.32 -39.16 -1.80
N LEU A 17 48.37 -39.75 -1.25
CA LEU A 17 48.56 -41.18 -1.06
C LEU A 17 48.61 -41.47 0.42
N ILE A 18 47.76 -42.37 0.89
CA ILE A 18 47.84 -42.92 2.24
C ILE A 18 48.47 -44.30 2.12
N VAL A 19 49.70 -44.41 2.60
CA VAL A 19 50.52 -45.62 2.53
C VAL A 19 50.50 -46.29 3.90
N THR A 20 50.09 -47.55 3.94
CA THR A 20 50.12 -48.38 5.16
C THR A 20 51.28 -49.37 5.05
N THR A 21 52.14 -49.40 6.06
CA THR A 21 53.24 -50.39 6.15
C THR A 21 52.71 -51.73 6.67
N ARG A 22 53.49 -52.81 6.49
CA ARG A 22 53.18 -54.13 7.09
C ARG A 22 53.22 -54.11 8.62
N GLU A 23 53.90 -53.12 9.20
CA GLU A 23 53.96 -52.86 10.65
C GLU A 23 52.75 -52.05 11.17
N GLY A 24 51.81 -51.70 10.29
CA GLY A 24 50.58 -50.99 10.65
C GLY A 24 50.71 -49.46 10.73
N GLN A 25 51.88 -48.90 10.40
CA GLN A 25 52.08 -47.45 10.38
C GLN A 25 51.47 -46.83 9.12
N GLN A 26 50.68 -45.76 9.30
CA GLN A 26 50.15 -44.96 8.18
C GLN A 26 51.06 -43.77 7.91
N LEU A 27 51.47 -43.63 6.66
CA LEU A 27 52.30 -42.55 6.14
C LEU A 27 51.54 -41.84 5.02
N THR A 28 51.66 -40.52 4.95
CA THR A 28 51.07 -39.72 3.87
C THR A 28 52.16 -39.32 2.89
N ALA A 29 51.90 -39.52 1.60
CA ALA A 29 52.75 -39.08 0.51
C ALA A 29 51.90 -38.34 -0.54
N ARG A 30 52.52 -37.53 -1.39
CA ARG A 30 51.83 -36.82 -2.46
C ARG A 30 52.42 -37.25 -3.80
N LYS A 31 51.57 -37.46 -4.80
CA LYS A 31 52.00 -37.74 -6.18
C LYS A 31 51.82 -36.52 -7.06
N GLU A 32 52.47 -36.53 -8.22
CA GLU A 32 52.24 -35.53 -9.25
C GLU A 32 50.85 -35.73 -9.88
N GLU A 33 50.20 -34.62 -10.21
CA GLU A 33 48.87 -34.59 -10.81
C GLU A 33 48.89 -35.33 -12.16
N GLY A 34 47.96 -36.26 -12.37
CA GLY A 34 47.90 -37.09 -13.58
C GLY A 34 48.82 -38.31 -13.63
N SER A 35 49.75 -38.48 -12.68
CA SER A 35 50.61 -39.68 -12.62
C SER A 35 49.86 -40.91 -12.07
N SER A 36 50.06 -42.08 -12.68
CA SER A 36 49.47 -43.34 -12.21
C SER A 36 50.39 -44.01 -11.18
N VAL A 37 49.88 -44.18 -9.95
CA VAL A 37 50.62 -44.86 -8.86
C VAL A 37 50.91 -46.32 -9.23
N VAL A 38 50.00 -46.96 -9.96
CA VAL A 38 50.16 -48.34 -10.40
C VAL A 38 51.30 -48.47 -11.41
N GLU A 39 51.46 -47.49 -12.31
CA GLU A 39 52.57 -47.46 -13.28
C GLU A 39 53.90 -47.19 -12.58
N MET A 40 53.96 -46.21 -11.67
CA MET A 40 55.17 -45.92 -10.89
C MET A 40 55.66 -47.12 -10.08
N LEU A 41 54.73 -47.91 -9.52
CA LEU A 41 55.09 -49.13 -8.78
C LEU A 41 55.56 -50.26 -9.70
N ARG A 42 54.99 -50.39 -10.90
CA ARG A 42 55.43 -51.36 -11.91
C ARG A 42 56.82 -51.03 -12.46
N ASP A 43 57.09 -49.75 -12.77
CA ASP A 43 58.39 -49.29 -13.24
C ASP A 43 59.48 -49.51 -12.17
N ALA A 44 59.11 -49.40 -10.90
CA ALA A 44 59.98 -49.71 -9.76
C ALA A 44 60.14 -51.21 -9.46
N GLN A 45 59.59 -52.11 -10.29
CA GLN A 45 59.58 -53.57 -10.14
C GLN A 45 58.88 -54.07 -8.85
N VAL A 46 57.91 -53.33 -8.33
CA VAL A 46 57.13 -53.71 -7.15
C VAL A 46 55.89 -54.50 -7.58
N ALA A 47 55.69 -55.69 -7.01
CA ALA A 47 54.49 -56.48 -7.26
C ALA A 47 53.24 -55.76 -6.71
N VAL A 48 52.23 -55.56 -7.56
CA VAL A 48 50.93 -54.97 -7.23
C VAL A 48 49.86 -56.06 -7.39
N GLY A 49 49.05 -56.31 -6.36
CA GLY A 49 48.06 -57.39 -6.32
C GLY A 49 48.43 -58.54 -5.37
N ASP A 50 47.85 -59.73 -5.58
CA ASP A 50 47.98 -60.87 -4.65
C ASP A 50 49.45 -61.27 -4.40
N GLY A 51 49.89 -61.06 -3.16
CA GLY A 51 51.29 -61.25 -2.71
C GLY A 51 52.15 -59.98 -2.66
N GLY A 52 51.63 -58.84 -3.13
CA GLY A 52 52.30 -57.54 -3.22
C GLY A 52 51.58 -56.41 -2.47
N VAL A 53 51.67 -55.18 -2.97
CA VAL A 53 51.01 -54.01 -2.37
C VAL A 53 49.60 -53.84 -2.93
N ASP A 54 48.59 -53.74 -2.07
CA ASP A 54 47.20 -53.49 -2.45
C ASP A 54 46.99 -52.00 -2.73
N VAL A 55 46.59 -51.65 -3.96
CA VAL A 55 46.38 -50.26 -4.39
C VAL A 55 44.90 -50.00 -4.61
N THR A 56 44.26 -49.26 -3.70
CA THR A 56 42.84 -48.89 -3.82
C THR A 56 42.72 -47.42 -4.21
N VAL A 57 42.09 -47.12 -5.35
CA VAL A 57 41.79 -45.74 -5.75
C VAL A 57 40.43 -45.33 -5.19
N ARG A 58 40.40 -44.38 -4.27
CA ARG A 58 39.16 -43.78 -3.74
C ARG A 58 38.86 -42.51 -4.55
N GLY A 59 37.87 -42.59 -5.43
CA GLY A 59 37.33 -41.42 -6.12
C GLY A 59 36.72 -40.43 -5.13
N SER A 60 36.92 -39.14 -5.36
CA SER A 60 36.36 -38.07 -4.54
C SER A 60 34.83 -38.21 -4.45
N SER A 61 34.34 -38.42 -3.23
CA SER A 61 32.94 -38.73 -2.93
C SER A 61 31.97 -37.67 -3.50
N GLY A 62 31.08 -38.06 -4.42
CA GLY A 62 30.12 -37.17 -5.10
C GLY A 62 29.12 -36.42 -4.21
N ILE A 63 29.11 -36.67 -2.90
CA ILE A 63 28.32 -35.91 -1.92
C ILE A 63 28.89 -34.49 -1.73
N SER A 64 30.21 -34.31 -1.82
CA SER A 64 30.82 -32.97 -1.73
C SER A 64 30.47 -32.09 -2.94
N SER A 65 30.22 -32.71 -4.10
CA SER A 65 29.79 -32.02 -5.32
C SER A 65 28.33 -31.55 -5.28
N ILE A 66 27.42 -32.32 -4.66
CA ILE A 66 26.02 -31.88 -4.50
C ILE A 66 25.93 -30.73 -3.49
N PHE A 67 26.71 -30.80 -2.40
CA PHE A 67 26.75 -29.76 -1.39
C PHE A 67 27.36 -28.45 -1.92
N SER A 68 28.41 -28.53 -2.75
CA SER A 68 29.01 -27.35 -3.38
C SER A 68 28.09 -26.71 -4.44
N LEU A 69 27.28 -27.50 -5.15
CA LEU A 69 26.24 -26.98 -6.04
C LEU A 69 25.16 -26.22 -5.25
N LEU A 70 24.67 -26.79 -4.14
CA LEU A 70 23.64 -26.14 -3.32
C LEU A 70 24.10 -24.79 -2.75
N ILE A 71 25.35 -24.67 -2.33
CA ILE A 71 25.94 -23.41 -1.85
C ILE A 71 26.01 -22.35 -2.96
N ASN A 72 26.32 -22.75 -4.19
CA ASN A 72 26.34 -21.82 -5.34
C ASN A 72 24.93 -21.31 -5.71
N PHE A 73 23.87 -22.08 -5.46
CA PHE A 73 22.49 -21.65 -5.67
C PHE A 73 21.87 -20.88 -4.48
N LEU A 74 22.55 -20.83 -3.33
CA LEU A 74 22.08 -20.15 -2.13
C LEU A 74 21.73 -18.66 -2.35
N PRO A 75 22.53 -17.86 -3.10
CA PRO A 75 22.18 -16.47 -3.39
C PRO A 75 20.90 -16.32 -4.23
N LEU A 76 20.69 -17.22 -5.19
CA LEU A 76 19.50 -17.22 -6.06
C LEU A 76 18.23 -17.58 -5.28
N ILE A 77 18.32 -18.60 -4.42
CA ILE A 77 17.22 -19.02 -3.54
C ILE A 77 16.88 -17.92 -2.54
N PHE A 78 17.88 -17.29 -1.93
CA PHE A 78 17.70 -16.17 -1.00
C PHE A 78 16.99 -14.99 -1.68
N PHE A 79 17.42 -14.61 -2.88
CA PHE A 79 16.80 -13.52 -3.64
C PHE A 79 15.35 -13.85 -4.02
N GLY A 80 15.08 -15.09 -4.47
CA GLY A 80 13.72 -15.55 -4.75
C GLY A 80 12.81 -15.54 -3.52
N ALA A 81 13.31 -15.95 -2.35
CA ALA A 81 12.56 -15.95 -1.10
C ALA A 81 12.21 -14.53 -0.63
N VAL A 82 13.16 -13.58 -0.73
CA VAL A 82 12.92 -12.16 -0.40
C VAL A 82 11.90 -11.56 -1.36
N LEU A 83 11.99 -11.88 -2.66
CA LEU A 83 11.06 -11.39 -3.67
C LEU A 83 9.64 -11.92 -3.43
N LEU A 84 9.48 -13.20 -3.09
CA LEU A 84 8.20 -13.77 -2.69
C LEU A 84 7.65 -13.15 -1.40
N PHE A 85 8.50 -12.82 -0.42
CA PHE A 85 8.10 -12.13 0.80
C PHE A 85 7.60 -10.70 0.51
N MET A 86 8.30 -9.94 -0.34
CA MET A 86 7.86 -8.61 -0.77
C MET A 86 6.54 -8.67 -1.55
N MET A 87 6.36 -9.64 -2.46
CA MET A 87 5.11 -9.78 -3.20
C MET A 87 3.92 -10.09 -2.29
N ARG A 88 4.13 -10.92 -1.26
CA ARG A 88 3.10 -11.21 -0.24
C ARG A 88 2.78 -9.98 0.61
N GLN A 89 3.76 -9.13 0.91
CA GLN A 89 3.54 -7.88 1.63
C GLN A 89 2.82 -6.83 0.77
N ALA A 90 3.15 -6.75 -0.52
CA ALA A 90 2.54 -5.81 -1.46
C ALA A 90 1.05 -6.10 -1.70
N GLN A 91 0.64 -7.38 -1.76
CA GLN A 91 -0.77 -7.74 -1.91
C GLN A 91 -1.64 -7.37 -0.69
N GLY A 92 -1.06 -7.20 0.51
CA GLY A 92 -1.77 -6.71 1.69
C GLY A 92 -2.02 -5.18 1.70
N SER A 93 -1.34 -4.42 0.83
CA SER A 93 -1.43 -2.96 0.75
C SER A 93 -2.17 -2.45 -0.51
N ASN A 94 -2.51 -3.36 -1.43
CA ASN A 94 -3.04 -3.01 -2.76
C ASN A 94 -4.51 -2.54 -2.76
N SER A 95 -5.11 -2.29 -1.59
CA SER A 95 -6.45 -1.69 -1.47
C SER A 95 -6.43 -0.16 -1.31
N GLN A 96 -5.26 0.48 -1.16
CA GLN A 96 -5.20 1.92 -0.92
C GLN A 96 -4.86 2.78 -2.15
N THR A 97 -4.33 2.21 -3.23
CA THR A 97 -3.86 2.98 -4.40
C THR A 97 -4.89 3.04 -5.54
N LEU A 98 -5.88 2.15 -5.57
CA LEU A 98 -7.01 2.16 -6.51
C LEU A 98 -8.17 3.09 -6.08
N SER A 99 -8.09 3.72 -4.90
CA SER A 99 -9.13 4.66 -4.42
C SER A 99 -8.87 6.12 -4.76
N PHE A 100 -7.90 6.43 -5.63
CA PHE A 100 -7.57 7.82 -5.99
C PHE A 100 -8.62 8.47 -6.93
N GLY A 101 -9.50 7.67 -7.55
CA GLY A 101 -10.53 8.13 -8.50
C GLY A 101 -11.98 8.05 -8.01
N ARG A 102 -12.23 7.45 -6.85
CA ARG A 102 -13.53 7.57 -6.17
C ARG A 102 -13.25 8.32 -4.90
N SER A 103 -13.68 9.59 -4.88
CA SER A 103 -13.96 10.33 -3.67
C SER A 103 -14.39 9.31 -2.60
N ARG A 104 -13.57 9.11 -1.56
CA ARG A 104 -14.05 8.56 -0.29
C ARG A 104 -14.95 9.65 0.29
N ALA A 105 -16.04 9.94 -0.42
CA ALA A 105 -17.05 10.86 0.00
C ALA A 105 -17.39 10.37 1.39
N ARG A 106 -17.03 11.17 2.39
CA ARG A 106 -17.66 11.07 3.70
C ARG A 106 -19.13 10.90 3.36
N MET A 107 -19.69 9.73 3.65
CA MET A 107 -21.13 9.54 3.53
C MET A 107 -21.68 10.67 4.40
N PHE A 108 -22.26 11.68 3.75
CA PHE A 108 -22.90 12.77 4.47
C PHE A 108 -24.18 12.12 4.99
N VAL A 109 -24.06 11.44 6.13
CA VAL A 109 -25.22 10.93 6.84
C VAL A 109 -25.96 12.19 7.24
N GLY A 110 -27.05 12.49 6.53
CA GLY A 110 -27.92 13.61 6.82
C GLY A 110 -28.53 13.41 8.19
N ASN A 111 -27.78 13.80 9.23
CA ASN A 111 -28.26 13.77 10.59
C ASN A 111 -29.38 14.81 10.68
N LYS A 112 -30.51 14.42 11.28
CA LYS A 112 -31.52 15.38 11.70
C LYS A 112 -30.93 16.16 12.88
N PRO A 113 -30.65 17.46 12.73
CA PRO A 113 -30.09 18.23 13.82
C PRO A 113 -31.13 18.36 14.94
N SER A 114 -30.68 18.25 16.18
CA SER A 114 -31.51 18.45 17.37
C SER A 114 -31.62 19.92 17.79
N VAL A 115 -30.85 20.80 17.14
CA VAL A 115 -30.78 22.24 17.42
C VAL A 115 -32.00 22.93 16.80
N THR A 116 -32.64 23.83 17.53
CA THR A 116 -33.84 24.58 17.15
C THR A 116 -33.62 26.09 17.26
N PHE A 117 -34.58 26.93 16.86
CA PHE A 117 -34.44 28.38 17.04
C PHE A 117 -34.39 28.80 18.51
N GLY A 118 -34.90 27.98 19.42
CA GLY A 118 -34.77 28.18 20.86
C GLY A 118 -33.32 28.13 21.36
N ASP A 119 -32.44 27.42 20.63
CA ASP A 119 -31.01 27.30 20.97
C ASP A 119 -30.16 28.45 20.39
N VAL A 120 -30.75 29.33 19.57
CA VAL A 120 -30.06 30.47 18.98
C VAL A 120 -30.47 31.75 19.71
N ALA A 121 -29.53 32.41 20.37
CA ALA A 121 -29.80 33.67 21.06
C ALA A 121 -29.69 34.88 20.10
N GLY A 122 -30.63 35.83 20.21
CA GLY A 122 -30.65 37.06 19.42
C GLY A 122 -31.05 36.88 17.95
N VAL A 123 -30.67 37.82 17.09
CA VAL A 123 -30.94 37.83 15.63
C VAL A 123 -32.42 37.60 15.27
N GLU A 124 -33.32 38.27 15.98
CA GLU A 124 -34.77 38.07 15.85
C GLU A 124 -35.27 38.36 14.43
N GLU A 125 -34.73 39.38 13.76
CA GLU A 125 -35.08 39.71 12.38
C GLU A 125 -34.74 38.54 11.43
N ALA A 126 -33.54 37.96 11.57
CA ALA A 126 -33.11 36.83 10.74
C ALA A 126 -33.91 35.55 11.05
N LYS A 127 -34.28 35.32 12.31
CA LYS A 127 -35.16 34.19 12.69
C LYS A 127 -36.53 34.33 12.04
N VAL A 128 -37.13 35.53 12.04
CA VAL A 128 -38.43 35.78 11.40
C VAL A 128 -38.37 35.51 9.90
N GLU A 129 -37.34 35.98 9.20
CA GLU A 129 -37.17 35.70 7.77
C GLU A 129 -36.96 34.19 7.49
N LEU A 130 -36.17 33.52 8.32
CA LEU A 130 -35.91 32.09 8.15
C LEU A 130 -37.10 31.22 8.57
N GLN A 131 -38.03 31.72 9.39
CA GLN A 131 -39.26 31.03 9.74
C GLN A 131 -40.13 30.75 8.51
N GLU A 132 -40.12 31.66 7.52
CA GLU A 132 -40.79 31.44 6.22
C GLU A 132 -40.20 30.24 5.47
N ILE A 133 -38.87 30.10 5.51
CA ILE A 133 -38.16 28.96 4.90
C ILE A 133 -38.51 27.65 5.63
N VAL A 134 -38.64 27.68 6.96
CA VAL A 134 -39.10 26.52 7.75
C VAL A 134 -40.53 26.13 7.35
N GLU A 135 -41.45 27.10 7.23
CA GLU A 135 -42.83 26.82 6.84
C GLU A 135 -42.89 26.24 5.42
N PHE A 136 -42.04 26.74 4.52
CA PHE A 136 -41.91 26.20 3.17
C PHE A 136 -41.47 24.73 3.17
N LEU A 137 -40.46 24.38 3.97
CA LEU A 137 -39.94 23.01 4.05
C LEU A 137 -40.94 22.04 4.71
N ARG A 138 -41.75 22.53 5.67
CA ARG A 138 -42.80 21.72 6.33
C ARG A 138 -44.05 21.54 5.48
N TYR A 139 -44.45 22.56 4.72
CA TYR A 139 -45.72 22.56 3.96
C TYR A 139 -45.55 22.98 2.49
N PRO A 140 -44.69 22.31 1.70
CA PRO A 140 -44.37 22.73 0.34
C PRO A 140 -45.60 22.81 -0.57
N GLU A 141 -46.59 21.94 -0.37
CA GLU A 141 -47.83 21.89 -1.17
C GLU A 141 -48.65 23.18 -1.09
N ARG A 142 -48.70 23.84 0.08
CA ARG A 142 -49.44 25.10 0.28
C ARG A 142 -48.87 26.22 -0.59
N PHE A 143 -47.54 26.29 -0.70
CA PHE A 143 -46.85 27.31 -1.50
C PHE A 143 -46.97 27.05 -2.99
N VAL A 144 -46.90 25.78 -3.41
CA VAL A 144 -47.11 25.39 -4.82
C VAL A 144 -48.54 25.69 -5.27
N ALA A 145 -49.54 25.43 -4.43
CA ALA A 145 -50.94 25.73 -4.75
C ALA A 145 -51.21 27.24 -4.93
N LEU A 146 -50.48 28.09 -4.21
CA LEU A 146 -50.52 29.55 -4.34
C LEU A 146 -49.71 30.09 -5.53
N GLY A 147 -48.99 29.22 -6.26
CA GLY A 147 -48.09 29.61 -7.35
C GLY A 147 -46.84 30.36 -6.88
N ALA A 148 -46.52 30.31 -5.59
CA ALA A 148 -45.35 30.98 -5.04
C ALA A 148 -44.06 30.29 -5.50
N ARG A 149 -43.06 31.08 -5.88
CA ARG A 149 -41.73 30.55 -6.20
C ARG A 149 -40.92 30.37 -4.93
N ILE A 150 -40.42 29.16 -4.77
CA ILE A 150 -39.60 28.75 -3.65
C ILE A 150 -38.25 29.46 -3.73
N PRO A 151 -37.80 30.16 -2.67
CA PRO A 151 -36.44 30.68 -2.60
C PRO A 151 -35.43 29.55 -2.77
N ARG A 152 -34.54 29.66 -3.76
CA ARG A 152 -33.59 28.56 -4.08
C ARG A 152 -32.36 28.55 -3.19
N GLY A 153 -32.15 29.56 -2.36
CA GLY A 153 -31.03 29.66 -1.44
C GLY A 153 -31.09 30.95 -0.62
N VAL A 154 -30.41 30.93 0.52
CA VAL A 154 -30.25 32.08 1.43
C VAL A 154 -28.75 32.26 1.66
N LEU A 155 -28.27 33.51 1.57
CA LEU A 155 -26.89 33.85 1.88
C LEU A 155 -26.84 34.57 3.22
N LEU A 156 -26.25 33.93 4.23
CA LEU A 156 -26.03 34.53 5.54
C LEU A 156 -24.71 35.29 5.55
N VAL A 157 -24.74 36.60 5.75
CA VAL A 157 -23.56 37.46 5.77
C VAL A 157 -23.39 38.06 7.17
N GLY A 158 -22.15 38.08 7.65
CA GLY A 158 -21.81 38.75 8.91
C GLY A 158 -20.42 38.35 9.41
N PRO A 159 -19.91 39.04 10.45
CA PRO A 159 -18.62 38.73 11.06
C PRO A 159 -18.47 37.25 11.46
N PRO A 160 -17.23 36.72 11.58
CA PRO A 160 -17.02 35.38 12.13
C PRO A 160 -17.57 35.29 13.56
N GLY A 161 -18.10 34.12 13.95
CA GLY A 161 -18.63 33.89 15.30
C GLY A 161 -20.07 34.36 15.55
N THR A 162 -20.78 34.93 14.56
CA THR A 162 -22.19 35.36 14.71
C THR A 162 -23.23 34.24 14.62
N GLY A 163 -22.81 32.98 14.67
CA GLY A 163 -23.74 31.85 14.69
C GLY A 163 -24.40 31.50 13.35
N LYS A 164 -23.87 31.93 12.19
CA LYS A 164 -24.42 31.60 10.85
C LYS A 164 -24.64 30.09 10.64
N THR A 165 -23.62 29.29 10.93
CA THR A 165 -23.65 27.81 10.85
C THR A 165 -24.67 27.22 11.84
N LEU A 166 -24.78 27.81 13.04
CA LEU A 166 -25.73 27.39 14.06
C LEU A 166 -27.17 27.69 13.64
N LEU A 167 -27.42 28.87 13.06
CA LEU A 167 -28.71 29.29 12.55
C LEU A 167 -29.17 28.37 11.41
N GLY A 168 -28.29 28.00 10.47
CA GLY A 168 -28.61 27.03 9.43
C GLY A 168 -29.00 25.64 9.97
N ARG A 169 -28.33 25.18 11.03
CA ARG A 169 -28.70 23.93 11.74
C ARG A 169 -30.05 24.04 12.43
N ALA A 170 -30.34 25.19 13.05
CA ALA A 170 -31.61 25.47 13.70
C ALA A 170 -32.77 25.45 12.70
N VAL A 171 -32.61 26.03 11.49
CA VAL A 171 -33.63 25.97 10.42
C VAL A 171 -33.96 24.52 10.05
N ALA A 172 -32.94 23.67 9.90
CA ALA A 172 -33.16 22.25 9.58
C ALA A 172 -33.82 21.48 10.73
N GLY A 173 -33.46 21.79 11.97
CA GLY A 173 -34.04 21.15 13.15
C GLY A 173 -35.50 21.55 13.35
N GLU A 174 -35.81 22.84 13.15
CA GLU A 174 -37.18 23.35 13.11
C GLU A 174 -37.98 22.70 11.98
N ALA A 175 -37.43 22.59 10.77
CA ALA A 175 -38.11 21.93 9.66
C ALA A 175 -38.19 20.39 9.81
N GLY A 176 -37.37 19.78 10.68
CA GLY A 176 -37.29 18.34 10.86
C GLY A 176 -36.67 17.59 9.68
N VAL A 177 -35.89 18.28 8.84
CA VAL A 177 -35.32 17.76 7.60
C VAL A 177 -33.83 17.40 7.74
N PRO A 178 -33.29 16.51 6.89
CA PRO A 178 -31.86 16.23 6.87
C PRO A 178 -31.01 17.49 6.63
N PHE A 179 -29.89 17.59 7.33
CA PHE A 179 -28.94 18.70 7.19
C PHE A 179 -27.60 18.19 6.66
N PHE A 180 -27.20 18.70 5.50
CA PHE A 180 -25.91 18.48 4.87
C PHE A 180 -25.05 19.73 5.05
N SER A 181 -23.76 19.57 5.31
CA SER A 181 -22.84 20.70 5.48
C SER A 181 -21.49 20.38 4.87
N ILE A 182 -20.96 21.34 4.13
CA ILE A 182 -19.63 21.32 3.50
C ILE A 182 -18.98 22.69 3.67
N SER A 183 -17.66 22.75 3.88
CA SER A 183 -16.93 24.03 3.79
C SER A 183 -16.53 24.29 2.34
N GLY A 184 -16.65 25.53 1.90
CA GLY A 184 -16.26 25.99 0.57
C GLY A 184 -14.76 25.80 0.31
N SER A 185 -13.94 25.81 1.37
CA SER A 185 -12.52 25.48 1.26
C SER A 185 -12.28 24.03 0.81
N GLU A 186 -13.21 23.10 1.05
CA GLU A 186 -13.11 21.71 0.59
C GLU A 186 -13.23 21.56 -0.93
N PHE A 187 -13.64 22.62 -1.64
CA PHE A 187 -13.67 22.63 -3.10
C PHE A 187 -12.35 23.09 -3.72
N VAL A 188 -11.45 23.70 -2.93
CA VAL A 188 -10.17 24.20 -3.41
C VAL A 188 -9.10 23.14 -3.13
N GLU A 189 -8.89 22.23 -4.07
CA GLU A 189 -7.89 21.18 -3.96
C GLU A 189 -6.76 21.30 -4.99
N MET A 190 -5.62 20.64 -4.72
CA MET A 190 -4.47 20.62 -5.64
C MET A 190 -4.72 19.80 -6.91
N PHE A 191 -5.71 18.90 -6.87
CA PHE A 191 -6.04 18.00 -7.98
C PHE A 191 -7.28 18.50 -8.71
N VAL A 192 -7.10 18.79 -10.00
CA VAL A 192 -8.15 19.30 -10.89
C VAL A 192 -9.37 18.38 -10.88
N GLY A 193 -10.56 18.95 -10.67
CA GLY A 193 -11.84 18.26 -10.84
C GLY A 193 -12.28 17.42 -9.64
N VAL A 194 -11.45 17.29 -8.61
CA VAL A 194 -11.85 16.62 -7.35
C VAL A 194 -12.88 17.45 -6.59
N GLY A 195 -12.71 18.78 -6.57
CA GLY A 195 -13.69 19.72 -5.99
C GLY A 195 -15.05 19.61 -6.67
N ALA A 196 -15.07 19.69 -8.01
CA ALA A 196 -16.29 19.57 -8.81
C ALA A 196 -17.02 18.23 -8.64
N ALA A 197 -16.29 17.11 -8.57
CA ALA A 197 -16.87 15.80 -8.30
C ALA A 197 -17.56 15.76 -6.91
N ARG A 198 -16.94 16.36 -5.88
CA ARG A 198 -17.51 16.41 -4.52
C ARG A 198 -18.79 17.26 -4.46
N VAL A 199 -18.86 18.37 -5.19
CA VAL A 199 -20.10 19.16 -5.35
C VAL A 199 -21.19 18.30 -5.97
N ARG A 200 -20.91 17.60 -7.07
CA ARG A 200 -21.88 16.74 -7.75
C ARG A 200 -22.41 15.64 -6.82
N ASP A 201 -21.51 14.91 -6.16
CA ASP A 201 -21.87 13.84 -5.23
C ASP A 201 -22.73 14.36 -4.05
N LEU A 202 -22.41 15.54 -3.51
CA LEU A 202 -23.17 16.18 -2.44
C LEU A 202 -24.60 16.49 -2.89
N PHE A 203 -24.77 17.12 -4.06
CA PHE A 203 -26.11 17.46 -4.57
C PHE A 203 -26.90 16.22 -4.99
N ASP A 204 -26.25 15.16 -5.47
CA ASP A 204 -26.92 13.90 -5.77
C ASP A 204 -27.42 13.19 -4.50
N GLN A 205 -26.65 13.23 -3.40
CA GLN A 205 -27.10 12.74 -2.09
C GLN A 205 -28.23 13.61 -1.53
N ALA A 206 -28.13 14.93 -1.63
CA ALA A 206 -29.17 15.86 -1.18
C ALA A 206 -30.50 15.62 -1.91
N LYS A 207 -30.48 15.49 -3.24
CA LYS A 207 -31.68 15.20 -4.05
C LYS A 207 -32.39 13.90 -3.62
N ARG A 208 -31.64 12.86 -3.25
CA ARG A 208 -32.19 11.58 -2.77
C ARG A 208 -32.85 11.70 -1.39
N ASN A 209 -32.47 12.70 -0.60
CA ASN A 209 -32.96 12.94 0.76
C ASN A 209 -33.86 14.18 0.84
N ALA A 210 -34.42 14.64 -0.29
CA ALA A 210 -35.30 15.80 -0.32
C ALA A 210 -36.64 15.53 0.41
N PRO A 211 -37.20 16.51 1.14
CA PRO A 211 -36.67 17.85 1.38
C PRO A 211 -35.50 17.85 2.38
N CYS A 212 -34.46 18.65 2.11
CA CYS A 212 -33.26 18.76 2.95
C CYS A 212 -32.64 20.16 2.85
N ILE A 213 -31.72 20.49 3.78
CA ILE A 213 -30.91 21.71 3.73
C ILE A 213 -29.45 21.35 3.43
N VAL A 214 -28.83 22.09 2.52
CA VAL A 214 -27.39 22.02 2.23
C VAL A 214 -26.75 23.35 2.63
N LEU A 215 -25.89 23.32 3.64
CA LEU A 215 -25.08 24.46 4.04
C LEU A 215 -23.71 24.39 3.37
N VAL A 216 -23.37 25.44 2.63
CA VAL A 216 -22.00 25.70 2.16
C VAL A 216 -21.42 26.82 3.03
N ASP A 217 -20.58 26.45 3.99
CA ASP A 217 -19.87 27.43 4.83
C ASP A 217 -18.67 27.99 4.07
N GLU A 218 -18.17 29.17 4.43
CA GLU A 218 -16.95 29.77 3.80
C GLU A 218 -17.00 29.81 2.26
N ILE A 219 -18.16 30.14 1.69
CA ILE A 219 -18.36 30.20 0.22
C ILE A 219 -17.48 31.26 -0.45
N ASP A 220 -16.95 32.22 0.32
CA ASP A 220 -15.99 33.21 -0.15
C ASP A 220 -14.66 32.58 -0.62
N ALA A 221 -14.31 31.38 -0.13
CA ALA A 221 -13.15 30.63 -0.60
C ALA A 221 -13.24 30.26 -2.10
N VAL A 222 -14.45 30.02 -2.60
CA VAL A 222 -14.71 29.67 -4.02
C VAL A 222 -15.21 30.84 -4.85
N GLY A 223 -15.80 31.87 -4.21
CA GLY A 223 -16.46 32.99 -4.88
C GLY A 223 -15.55 34.13 -5.34
N ARG A 224 -14.21 34.01 -5.21
CA ARG A 224 -13.29 35.09 -5.59
C ARG A 224 -13.34 35.33 -7.11
N HIS A 225 -13.63 36.56 -7.52
CA HIS A 225 -13.64 36.97 -8.92
C HIS A 225 -12.34 36.53 -9.62
N ARG A 226 -12.46 35.94 -10.82
CA ARG A 226 -11.33 35.63 -11.70
C ARG A 226 -10.57 36.93 -12.01
N GLY A 227 -9.49 37.19 -11.28
CA GLY A 227 -8.61 38.32 -11.53
C GLY A 227 -7.63 37.97 -12.65
N ALA A 228 -7.44 38.88 -13.61
CA ALA A 228 -6.44 38.82 -14.67
C ALA A 228 -5.01 39.01 -14.11
N GLY A 229 -4.63 38.20 -13.13
CA GLY A 229 -3.31 38.18 -12.50
C GLY A 229 -2.47 37.06 -13.09
N LEU A 230 -1.32 37.42 -13.67
CA LEU A 230 -0.21 36.50 -13.97
C LEU A 230 0.22 35.80 -12.67
N GLY A 231 -0.38 34.64 -12.37
CA GLY A 231 -0.08 33.93 -11.14
C GLY A 231 -0.92 32.67 -10.96
N GLY A 232 -0.54 31.59 -11.66
CA GLY A 232 -0.66 30.21 -11.18
C GLY A 232 -2.00 29.71 -10.63
N GLY A 233 -3.15 30.24 -11.07
CA GLY A 233 -4.44 29.62 -10.79
C GLY A 233 -4.62 28.35 -11.61
N HIS A 234 -4.62 27.18 -10.96
CA HIS A 234 -5.00 25.91 -11.58
C HIS A 234 -6.45 26.05 -12.09
N ASP A 235 -6.59 26.30 -13.38
CA ASP A 235 -7.88 26.42 -14.06
C ASP A 235 -8.55 25.04 -14.05
N GLU A 236 -9.51 24.85 -13.15
CA GLU A 236 -10.44 23.73 -13.21
C GLU A 236 -11.31 23.87 -14.46
N ARG A 237 -10.86 23.26 -15.55
CA ARG A 237 -11.66 23.06 -16.75
C ARG A 237 -12.45 21.76 -16.58
N GLU A 238 -13.76 21.85 -16.38
CA GLU A 238 -14.66 20.72 -16.63
C GLU A 238 -14.82 20.54 -18.16
N GLN A 239 -14.52 19.32 -18.62
CA GLN A 239 -15.21 18.68 -19.76
C GLN A 239 -16.42 17.91 -19.22
#